data_AF-K1T382-F1
#
_entry.id   AF-K1T382-F1
#
_cell.length_a   1.000
_cell.length_b   1.000
_cell.length_c   1.000
_cell.angle_alpha   90.00
_cell.angle_beta   90.00
_cell.angle_gamma   90.00
#
_symmetry.space_group_name_H-M   'P 1'
#
loop_
_entity.id
_entity.type
_entity.pdbx_description
1 polymer ?
#
loop_
_entity_poly.entity_id
_entity_poly.type
_entity_poly.pdbx_seq_one_letter_code
_entity_poly.pdbx_strand_id
1 'polypeptide(L)'
;KNELDKEIKERRAEAQRYERRVQQKEENIDKKADAIEKREASLASREESLNRMKEEVSRLNEQRVQELERISGLTSEQAKDYLLKIVEDEVKHESAVMIKEMESRAKEEADKKAKEYVVNAIQRCAADHVSETTISVVQLPNDEMKGRIIGREGRNIRTLETMTGVDLIIDDTPEAVILSGFDPIRREVARIALEKLIVDGRIH
;
A
#
# COMPACT_ATOMS: atom_id res chain seq x y z
N LYS A 1 -109.53 -13.34 32.09
CA LYS A 1 -109.70 -14.27 30.95
C LYS A 1 -109.08 -13.69 29.67
N ASN A 2 -109.49 -12.51 29.19
CA ASN A 2 -108.92 -11.89 27.98
C ASN A 2 -107.41 -11.56 28.02
N GLU A 3 -106.83 -11.21 29.17
CA GLU A 3 -105.37 -10.92 29.26
C GLU A 3 -104.49 -12.17 29.15
N LEU A 4 -104.90 -13.28 29.79
CA LEU A 4 -104.21 -14.56 29.71
C LEU A 4 -104.20 -15.12 28.27
N ASP A 5 -105.33 -15.01 27.56
CA ASP A 5 -105.40 -15.45 26.16
C ASP A 5 -104.50 -14.61 25.25
N LYS A 6 -104.31 -13.32 25.58
CA LYS A 6 -103.44 -12.41 24.85
C LYS A 6 -101.96 -12.72 25.10
N GLU A 7 -101.57 -12.96 26.36
CA GLU A 7 -100.20 -13.35 26.74
C GLU A 7 -99.80 -14.70 26.11
N ILE A 8 -100.71 -15.68 26.11
CA ILE A 8 -100.47 -16.99 25.48
C ILE A 8 -100.26 -16.82 23.97
N LYS A 9 -101.05 -15.95 23.33
CA LYS A 9 -100.91 -15.67 21.88
C LYS A 9 -99.59 -14.98 21.55
N GLU A 10 -99.15 -14.03 22.38
CA GLU A 10 -97.86 -13.35 22.23
C GLU A 10 -96.68 -14.31 22.42
N ARG A 11 -96.68 -15.12 23.50
CA ARG A 11 -95.65 -16.15 23.72
C ARG A 11 -95.60 -17.16 22.58
N ARG A 12 -96.76 -17.58 22.05
CA ARG A 12 -96.81 -18.51 20.92
C ARG A 12 -96.23 -17.90 19.66
N ALA A 13 -96.51 -16.62 19.39
CA ALA A 13 -95.94 -15.90 18.25
C ALA A 13 -94.42 -15.71 18.40
N GLU A 14 -93.94 -15.44 19.61
CA GLU A 14 -92.51 -15.30 19.90
C GLU A 14 -91.76 -16.63 19.76
N ALA A 15 -92.31 -17.73 20.30
CA ALA A 15 -91.78 -19.08 20.10
C ALA A 15 -91.68 -19.43 18.62
N GLN A 16 -92.71 -19.13 17.82
CA GLN A 16 -92.72 -19.38 16.38
C GLN A 16 -91.67 -18.53 15.63
N ARG A 17 -91.36 -17.32 16.10
CA ARG A 17 -90.26 -16.50 15.54
C ARG A 17 -88.89 -17.10 15.87
N TYR A 18 -88.70 -17.57 17.10
CA TYR A 18 -87.46 -18.24 17.49
C TYR A 18 -87.26 -19.54 16.72
N GLU A 19 -88.30 -20.36 16.57
CA GLU A 19 -88.28 -21.61 15.81
C GLU A 19 -87.85 -21.37 14.35
N ARG A 20 -88.45 -20.39 13.66
CA ARG A 20 -88.03 -20.00 12.30
C ARG A 20 -86.58 -19.51 12.25
N ARG A 21 -86.13 -18.75 13.26
CA ARG A 21 -84.76 -18.25 13.32
C ARG A 21 -83.75 -19.38 13.56
N VAL A 22 -84.11 -20.38 14.36
CA VAL A 22 -83.30 -21.58 14.60
C VAL A 22 -83.22 -22.41 13.33
N GLN A 23 -84.35 -22.70 12.68
CA GLN A 23 -84.40 -23.44 11.44
C GLN A 23 -83.57 -22.77 10.33
N GLN A 24 -83.67 -21.45 10.19
CA GLN A 24 -82.85 -20.70 9.23
C GLN A 24 -81.35 -20.78 9.54
N LYS A 25 -80.97 -20.82 10.83
CA LYS A 25 -79.58 -20.99 11.24
C LYS A 25 -79.08 -22.41 10.97
N GLU A 26 -79.89 -23.44 11.25
CA GLU A 26 -79.55 -24.83 10.95
C GLU A 26 -79.31 -25.02 9.45
N GLU A 27 -80.24 -24.56 8.60
CA GLU A 27 -80.05 -24.62 7.14
C GLU A 27 -78.78 -23.88 6.66
N ASN A 28 -78.42 -22.77 7.31
CA ASN A 28 -77.20 -22.04 6.98
C ASN A 28 -75.94 -22.74 7.48
N ILE A 29 -76.03 -23.47 8.60
CA ILE A 29 -74.93 -24.28 9.13
C ILE A 29 -74.70 -25.48 8.22
N ASP A 30 -75.76 -26.19 7.82
CA ASP A 30 -75.67 -27.34 6.92
C ASP A 30 -75.05 -26.94 5.57
N LYS A 31 -75.50 -25.83 4.98
CA LYS A 31 -74.89 -25.30 3.74
C LYS A 31 -73.42 -24.95 3.90
N LYS A 32 -73.01 -24.47 5.07
CA LYS A 32 -71.60 -24.17 5.37
C LYS A 32 -70.78 -25.44 5.58
N ALA A 33 -71.34 -26.44 6.25
CA ALA A 33 -70.71 -27.73 6.45
C ALA A 33 -70.41 -28.40 5.10
N ASP A 34 -71.42 -28.48 4.21
CA ASP A 34 -71.26 -29.02 2.85
C ASP A 34 -70.20 -28.26 2.04
N ALA A 35 -70.14 -26.94 2.19
CA ALA A 35 -69.16 -26.10 1.49
C ALA A 35 -67.73 -26.33 2.02
N ILE A 36 -67.57 -26.55 3.33
CA ILE A 36 -66.29 -26.86 3.96
C ILE A 36 -65.83 -28.25 3.52
N GLU A 37 -66.67 -29.27 3.57
CA GLU A 37 -66.32 -30.63 3.15
C GLU A 37 -65.87 -30.67 1.67
N LYS A 38 -66.59 -29.99 0.78
CA LYS A 38 -66.18 -29.88 -0.64
C LYS A 38 -64.82 -29.19 -0.80
N ARG A 39 -64.55 -28.17 0.02
CA ARG A 39 -63.28 -27.44 -0.02
C ARG A 39 -62.14 -28.29 0.51
N GLU A 40 -62.35 -29.02 1.59
CA GLU A 40 -61.37 -29.95 2.16
C GLU A 40 -61.02 -31.07 1.19
N ALA A 41 -62.02 -31.69 0.56
CA ALA A 41 -61.79 -32.71 -0.47
C ALA A 41 -60.97 -32.17 -1.66
N SER A 42 -61.29 -30.94 -2.11
CA SER A 42 -60.55 -30.26 -3.18
C SER A 42 -59.10 -29.95 -2.78
N LEU A 43 -58.89 -29.47 -1.56
CA LEU A 43 -57.56 -29.19 -1.03
C LEU A 43 -56.71 -30.45 -0.89
N ALA A 44 -57.28 -31.54 -0.36
CA ALA A 44 -56.59 -32.82 -0.24
C ALA A 44 -56.15 -33.35 -1.62
N SER A 45 -57.03 -33.29 -2.63
CA SER A 45 -56.69 -33.67 -4.00
C SER A 45 -55.57 -32.81 -4.60
N ARG A 46 -55.60 -31.50 -4.33
CA ARG A 46 -54.57 -30.56 -4.79
C ARG A 46 -53.22 -30.82 -4.12
N GLU A 47 -53.22 -31.12 -2.83
CA GLU A 47 -52.03 -31.43 -2.06
C GLU A 47 -51.36 -32.72 -2.56
N GLU A 48 -52.16 -33.76 -2.82
CA GLU A 48 -51.65 -35.00 -3.39
C GLU A 48 -51.03 -34.78 -4.78
N SER A 49 -51.69 -33.99 -5.64
CA SER A 49 -51.17 -33.63 -6.96
C SER A 49 -49.85 -32.83 -6.87
N LEU A 50 -49.76 -31.90 -5.92
CA LEU A 50 -48.54 -31.12 -5.67
C LEU A 50 -47.39 -32.00 -5.19
N ASN A 51 -47.65 -32.96 -4.30
CA ASN A 51 -46.62 -33.87 -3.82
C ASN A 51 -46.10 -34.76 -4.94
N ARG A 52 -46.97 -35.30 -5.79
CA ARG A 52 -46.56 -36.06 -6.99
C ARG A 52 -45.70 -35.23 -7.94
N MET A 53 -46.08 -33.98 -8.21
CA MET A 53 -45.28 -33.08 -9.04
C MET A 53 -43.91 -32.77 -8.44
N LYS A 54 -43.81 -32.58 -7.12
CA LYS A 54 -42.52 -32.34 -6.45
C LYS A 54 -41.58 -33.54 -6.60
N GLU A 55 -42.09 -34.75 -6.38
CA GLU A 55 -41.32 -35.98 -6.54
C GLU A 55 -40.84 -36.16 -7.99
N GLU A 56 -41.71 -35.90 -8.96
CA GLU A 56 -41.36 -35.96 -10.37
C GLU A 56 -40.28 -34.95 -10.76
N VAL A 57 -40.39 -33.71 -10.28
CA VAL A 57 -39.38 -32.66 -10.52
C VAL A 57 -38.04 -33.05 -9.90
N SER A 58 -38.02 -33.58 -8.67
CA SER A 58 -36.78 -34.04 -8.03
C SER A 58 -36.10 -35.12 -8.86
N ARG A 59 -36.87 -36.14 -9.27
CA ARG A 59 -36.38 -37.25 -10.10
C ARG A 59 -35.84 -36.77 -11.46
N LEU A 60 -36.55 -35.87 -12.14
CA LEU A 60 -36.11 -35.30 -13.42
C LEU A 60 -34.82 -34.49 -13.26
N ASN A 61 -34.66 -33.79 -12.13
CA ASN A 61 -33.45 -33.02 -11.86
C ASN A 61 -32.25 -33.95 -11.61
N GLU A 62 -32.43 -35.02 -10.84
CA GLU A 62 -31.40 -36.05 -10.63
C GLU A 62 -30.98 -36.71 -11.95
N GLN A 63 -31.96 -37.08 -12.80
CA GLN A 63 -31.67 -37.64 -14.13
C GLN A 63 -30.93 -36.65 -15.02
N ARG A 64 -31.28 -35.36 -14.99
CA ARG A 64 -30.54 -34.32 -15.72
C ARG A 64 -29.09 -34.21 -15.26
N VAL A 65 -28.85 -34.21 -13.95
CA VAL A 65 -27.48 -34.13 -13.40
C VAL A 65 -26.68 -35.36 -13.85
N GLN A 66 -27.23 -36.57 -13.69
CA GLN A 66 -26.55 -37.79 -14.14
C GLN A 66 -26.24 -37.80 -15.63
N GLU A 67 -27.17 -37.34 -16.47
CA GLU A 67 -26.94 -37.29 -17.91
C GLU A 67 -25.91 -36.24 -18.30
N LEU A 68 -25.89 -35.09 -17.61
CA LEU A 68 -24.83 -34.08 -17.79
C LEU A 68 -23.46 -34.63 -17.37
N GLU A 69 -23.38 -35.36 -16.26
CA GLU A 69 -22.15 -36.03 -15.81
C GLU A 69 -21.70 -37.11 -16.81
N ARG A 70 -22.64 -37.86 -17.39
CA ARG A 70 -22.36 -38.85 -18.43
C ARG A 70 -21.83 -38.22 -19.72
N ILE A 71 -22.44 -37.12 -20.16
CA ILE A 71 -22.05 -36.42 -21.39
C ILE A 71 -20.72 -35.69 -21.22
N SER A 72 -20.49 -35.03 -20.08
CA SER A 72 -19.22 -34.35 -19.78
C SER A 72 -18.08 -35.34 -19.52
N GLY A 73 -18.40 -36.58 -19.16
CA GLY A 73 -17.42 -37.58 -18.72
C GLY A 73 -16.79 -37.23 -17.36
N LEU A 74 -17.33 -36.23 -16.67
CA LEU A 74 -16.84 -35.71 -15.40
C LEU A 74 -18.01 -35.59 -14.43
N THR A 75 -17.80 -36.00 -13.18
CA THR A 75 -18.75 -35.66 -12.12
C THR A 75 -18.75 -34.15 -11.89
N SER A 76 -19.81 -33.64 -11.25
CA SER A 76 -19.91 -32.20 -10.93
C SER A 76 -18.72 -31.70 -10.10
N GLU A 77 -18.21 -32.55 -9.21
CA GLU A 77 -17.04 -32.26 -8.38
C GLU A 77 -15.74 -32.24 -9.20
N GLN A 78 -15.56 -33.21 -10.10
CA GLN A 78 -14.41 -33.25 -11.01
C GLN A 78 -14.38 -32.05 -11.96
N ALA A 79 -15.54 -31.63 -12.47
CA ALA A 79 -15.64 -30.45 -13.32
C ALA A 79 -15.25 -29.17 -12.58
N LYS A 80 -15.65 -29.04 -11.30
CA LYS A 80 -15.27 -27.93 -10.44
C LYS A 80 -13.76 -27.90 -10.18
N ASP A 81 -13.18 -29.05 -9.82
CA ASP A 81 -11.73 -29.14 -9.56
C ASP A 81 -10.91 -28.85 -10.82
N TYR A 82 -11.37 -29.31 -11.98
CA TYR A 82 -10.74 -29.02 -13.26
C TYR A 82 -10.71 -27.52 -13.57
N LEU A 83 -11.85 -26.83 -13.39
CA LEU A 83 -11.93 -25.37 -13.59
C LEU A 83 -11.05 -24.61 -12.60
N LEU A 84 -11.06 -25.00 -11.31
CA LEU A 84 -10.21 -24.39 -10.30
C LEU A 84 -8.73 -24.53 -10.65
N LYS A 85 -8.33 -25.70 -11.17
CA LYS A 85 -6.93 -25.95 -11.55
C LYS A 85 -6.50 -25.11 -12.75
N ILE A 86 -7.36 -24.94 -13.75
CA ILE A 86 -7.08 -24.04 -14.88
C ILE A 86 -6.84 -22.62 -14.38
N VAL A 87 -7.73 -22.10 -13.53
CA VAL A 87 -7.60 -20.76 -12.96
C VAL A 87 -6.33 -20.64 -12.11
N GLU A 88 -6.01 -21.67 -11.33
CA GLU A 88 -4.78 -21.69 -10.52
C GLU A 88 -3.52 -21.60 -11.40
N ASP A 89 -3.47 -22.36 -12.48
CA ASP A 89 -2.33 -22.38 -13.41
C ASP A 89 -2.19 -21.04 -14.17
N GLU A 90 -3.31 -20.43 -14.56
CA GLU A 90 -3.34 -19.10 -15.19
C GLU A 90 -2.82 -18.02 -14.24
N VAL A 91 -3.33 -17.97 -13.01
CA VAL A 91 -2.91 -17.01 -11.98
C VAL A 91 -1.43 -17.17 -11.64
N LYS A 92 -0.91 -18.41 -11.56
CA LYS A 92 0.52 -18.67 -11.36
C LYS A 92 1.37 -18.08 -12.48
N HIS A 93 0.93 -18.24 -13.73
CA HIS A 93 1.65 -17.71 -14.88
C HIS A 93 1.69 -16.18 -14.86
N GLU A 94 0.54 -15.53 -14.70
CA GLU A 94 0.45 -14.07 -14.63
C GLU A 94 1.27 -13.49 -13.47
N SER A 95 1.20 -14.13 -12.30
CA SER A 95 1.99 -13.72 -11.12
C SER A 95 3.48 -13.80 -11.40
N ALA A 96 3.96 -14.86 -12.07
CA ALA A 96 5.37 -15.00 -12.42
C ALA A 96 5.85 -13.90 -13.39
N VAL A 97 5.03 -13.53 -14.37
CA VAL A 97 5.32 -12.42 -15.28
C VAL A 97 5.40 -11.10 -14.51
N MET A 98 4.42 -10.82 -13.66
CA MET A 98 4.37 -9.60 -12.85
C MET A 98 5.59 -9.49 -11.93
N ILE A 99 5.97 -10.57 -11.24
CA ILE A 99 7.16 -10.61 -10.37
C ILE A 99 8.41 -10.26 -11.18
N LYS A 100 8.60 -10.87 -12.36
CA LYS A 100 9.76 -10.61 -13.22
C LYS A 100 9.83 -9.14 -13.66
N GLU A 101 8.71 -8.54 -14.03
CA GLU A 101 8.65 -7.12 -14.40
C GLU A 101 8.95 -6.19 -13.22
N MET A 102 8.44 -6.51 -12.02
CA MET A 102 8.72 -5.73 -10.82
C MET A 102 10.19 -5.84 -10.43
N GLU A 103 10.79 -7.03 -10.52
CA GLU A 103 12.22 -7.22 -10.29
C GLU A 103 13.09 -6.43 -11.27
N SER A 104 12.72 -6.41 -12.56
CA SER A 104 13.46 -5.62 -13.56
C SER A 104 13.40 -4.13 -13.24
N ARG A 105 12.21 -3.61 -12.94
CA ARG A 105 12.03 -2.20 -12.54
C ARG A 105 12.82 -1.86 -11.28
N ALA A 106 12.78 -2.72 -10.27
CA ALA A 106 13.54 -2.53 -9.05
C ALA A 106 15.06 -2.48 -9.30
N LYS A 107 15.59 -3.34 -10.18
CA LYS A 107 17.01 -3.30 -10.59
C LYS A 107 17.38 -2.01 -11.31
N GLU A 108 16.56 -1.56 -12.24
CA GLU A 108 16.78 -0.31 -12.97
C GLU A 108 16.77 0.91 -12.05
N GLU A 109 15.80 0.99 -11.13
CA GLU A 109 15.75 2.04 -10.13
C GLU A 109 16.93 2.00 -9.17
N ALA A 110 17.36 0.81 -8.75
CA ALA A 110 18.52 0.62 -7.90
C ALA A 110 19.81 1.12 -8.59
N ASP A 111 20.01 0.77 -9.87
CA ASP A 111 21.17 1.25 -10.64
C ASP A 111 21.17 2.77 -10.80
N LYS A 112 20.00 3.36 -11.09
CA LYS A 112 19.84 4.82 -11.17
C LYS A 112 20.19 5.51 -9.85
N LYS A 113 19.64 5.01 -8.73
CA LYS A 113 19.93 5.55 -7.39
C LYS A 113 21.39 5.37 -7.00
N ALA A 114 22.00 4.22 -7.32
CA ALA A 114 23.41 3.98 -7.04
C ALA A 114 24.30 5.01 -7.74
N LYS A 115 24.04 5.28 -9.02
CA LYS A 115 24.75 6.32 -9.78
C LYS A 115 24.56 7.70 -9.15
N GLU A 116 23.34 8.05 -8.76
CA GLU A 116 23.03 9.31 -8.09
C GLU A 116 23.79 9.46 -6.76
N TYR A 117 23.84 8.41 -5.93
CA TYR A 117 24.60 8.41 -4.69
C TYR A 117 26.10 8.58 -4.91
N VAL A 118 26.67 7.91 -5.92
CA VAL A 118 28.09 8.08 -6.27
C VAL A 118 28.38 9.52 -6.70
N VAL A 119 27.54 10.10 -7.57
CA VAL A 119 27.70 11.49 -8.00
C VAL A 119 27.62 12.45 -6.81
N ASN A 120 26.63 12.28 -5.94
CA ASN A 120 26.47 13.09 -4.74
C ASN A 120 27.66 12.95 -3.77
N ALA A 121 28.20 11.75 -3.61
CA ALA A 121 29.39 11.51 -2.79
C ALA A 121 30.62 12.23 -3.37
N ILE A 122 30.85 12.12 -4.69
CA ILE A 122 31.94 12.84 -5.38
C ILE A 122 31.80 14.35 -5.19
N GLN A 123 30.60 14.91 -5.41
CA GLN A 123 30.35 16.35 -5.24
C GLN A 123 30.63 16.82 -3.81
N ARG A 124 30.26 16.02 -2.81
CA ARG A 124 30.49 16.34 -1.39
C ARG A 124 31.98 16.27 -1.04
N CYS A 125 32.70 15.25 -1.49
CA CYS A 125 34.15 15.15 -1.29
C CYS A 125 34.93 16.25 -2.01
N ALA A 126 34.48 16.67 -3.20
CA ALA A 126 35.12 17.77 -3.93
C ALA A 126 34.98 19.11 -3.19
N ALA A 127 33.87 19.35 -2.49
CA ALA A 127 33.69 20.55 -1.68
C ALA A 127 34.61 20.58 -0.45
N ASP A 128 34.80 19.44 0.21
CA ASP A 128 35.67 19.32 1.40
C ASP A 128 37.17 19.36 1.02
N HIS A 129 37.56 18.87 -0.17
CA HIS A 129 38.96 18.89 -0.59
C HIS A 129 39.47 20.28 -1.03
N VAL A 130 38.57 21.22 -1.36
CA VAL A 130 38.97 22.59 -1.76
C VAL A 130 39.37 23.45 -0.55
N SER A 131 38.82 23.19 0.65
CA SER A 131 39.13 23.96 1.87
C SER A 131 40.38 23.46 2.61
N GLU A 132 40.66 22.16 2.63
CA GLU A 132 41.88 21.61 3.24
C GLU A 132 43.12 21.80 2.34
N THR A 133 42.93 21.89 1.02
CA THR A 133 44.05 21.92 0.07
C THR A 133 44.47 23.33 -0.33
N THR A 134 44.02 24.43 0.29
CA THR A 134 44.44 25.80 -0.10
C THR A 134 45.45 26.47 0.82
N ILE A 135 45.61 25.98 2.05
CA ILE A 135 46.48 26.60 3.06
C ILE A 135 47.54 25.63 3.59
N SER A 136 48.67 26.15 4.06
CA SER A 136 49.70 25.37 4.75
C SER A 136 50.41 26.25 5.77
N VAL A 137 50.52 25.78 7.00
CA VAL A 137 51.17 26.52 8.08
C VAL A 137 52.62 26.09 8.19
N VAL A 138 53.55 27.06 8.25
CA VAL A 138 54.96 26.83 8.53
C VAL A 138 55.31 27.45 9.87
N GLN A 139 55.87 26.65 10.77
CA GLN A 139 56.32 27.10 12.09
C GLN A 139 57.73 27.71 11.98
N LEU A 140 57.92 28.83 12.67
CA LEU A 140 59.17 29.56 12.76
C LEU A 140 59.78 29.37 14.15
N PRO A 141 61.11 29.36 14.30
CA PRO A 141 61.74 29.14 15.58
C PRO A 141 61.64 30.33 16.56
N ASN A 142 61.31 31.54 16.06
CA ASN A 142 61.03 32.74 16.85
C ASN A 142 60.41 33.85 15.96
N ASP A 143 59.85 34.89 16.59
CA ASP A 143 59.30 36.07 15.89
C ASP A 143 60.37 36.94 15.21
N GLU A 144 61.64 36.85 15.61
CA GLU A 144 62.74 37.54 14.92
C GLU A 144 62.88 37.02 13.48
N MET A 145 62.76 35.71 13.28
CA MET A 145 62.76 35.08 11.96
C MET A 145 61.53 35.49 11.13
N LYS A 146 60.37 35.69 11.78
CA LYS A 146 59.17 36.24 11.13
C LYS A 146 59.44 37.63 10.56
N GLY A 147 60.08 38.51 11.34
CA GLY A 147 60.50 39.84 10.90
C GLY A 147 61.49 39.83 9.72
N ARG A 148 62.44 38.89 9.71
CA ARG A 148 63.42 38.74 8.61
C ARG A 148 62.77 38.22 7.31
N ILE A 149 61.81 37.29 7.42
CA ILE A 149 61.05 36.76 6.28
C ILE A 149 60.22 37.87 5.61
N ILE A 150 59.67 38.81 6.39
CA ILE A 150 59.00 40.01 5.85
C ILE A 150 60.03 40.89 5.11
N GLY A 151 61.15 41.19 5.76
CA GLY A 151 62.16 42.12 5.28
C GLY A 151 61.69 43.58 5.34
N ARG A 152 62.61 44.53 5.09
CA ARG A 152 62.28 45.97 5.09
C ARG A 152 61.23 46.27 4.01
N GLU A 153 60.11 46.88 4.40
CA GLU A 153 58.96 47.21 3.53
C GLU A 153 58.31 45.99 2.83
N GLY A 154 58.46 44.78 3.38
CA GLY A 154 57.89 43.57 2.79
C GLY A 154 58.62 43.09 1.53
N ARG A 155 59.87 43.54 1.31
CA ARG A 155 60.63 43.18 0.10
C ARG A 155 60.93 41.68 -0.01
N ASN A 156 61.25 41.03 1.11
CA ASN A 156 61.62 39.62 1.12
C ASN A 156 60.38 38.74 0.87
N ILE A 157 59.28 39.02 1.56
CA ILE A 157 58.01 38.31 1.36
C ILE A 157 57.50 38.44 -0.09
N ARG A 158 57.46 39.65 -0.66
CA ARG A 158 57.04 39.84 -2.08
C ARG A 158 57.92 39.09 -3.08
N THR A 159 59.22 39.03 -2.80
CA THR A 159 60.16 38.29 -3.65
C THR A 159 59.87 36.79 -3.59
N LEU A 160 59.63 36.25 -2.39
CA LEU A 160 59.24 34.85 -2.21
C LEU A 160 57.90 34.54 -2.87
N GLU A 161 56.90 35.39 -2.70
CA GLU A 161 55.58 35.26 -3.34
C GLU A 161 55.70 35.26 -4.87
N THR A 162 56.52 36.16 -5.43
CA THR A 162 56.72 36.26 -6.88
C THR A 162 57.47 35.04 -7.44
N MET A 163 58.48 34.55 -6.71
CA MET A 163 59.31 33.41 -7.14
C MET A 163 58.59 32.07 -7.02
N THR A 164 57.77 31.90 -5.97
CA THR A 164 57.05 30.64 -5.70
C THR A 164 55.65 30.63 -6.32
N GLY A 165 55.07 31.81 -6.56
CA GLY A 165 53.68 31.96 -7.03
C GLY A 165 52.65 31.53 -5.99
N VAL A 166 52.98 31.68 -4.71
CA VAL A 166 52.15 31.33 -3.54
C VAL A 166 52.12 32.56 -2.63
N ASP A 167 50.95 32.92 -2.11
CA ASP A 167 50.80 34.07 -1.22
C ASP A 167 51.20 33.70 0.21
N LEU A 168 51.95 34.58 0.89
CA LEU A 168 52.36 34.38 2.27
C LEU A 168 51.52 35.30 3.16
N ILE A 169 50.61 34.73 3.93
CA ILE A 169 49.78 35.47 4.88
C ILE A 169 50.48 35.50 6.24
N ILE A 170 50.68 36.72 6.73
CA ILE A 170 51.25 36.99 8.04
C ILE A 170 50.17 37.63 8.89
N ASP A 171 49.79 36.95 9.96
CA ASP A 171 48.75 37.37 10.90
C ASP A 171 49.31 37.43 12.34
N ASP A 172 48.47 37.76 13.31
CA ASP A 172 48.80 37.88 14.75
C ASP A 172 49.16 36.54 15.42
N THR A 173 49.23 35.43 14.66
CA THR A 173 49.70 34.15 15.17
C THR A 173 51.21 34.20 15.42
N PRO A 174 51.69 34.03 16.67
CA PRO A 174 53.12 34.04 16.98
C PRO A 174 53.82 32.86 16.31
N GLU A 175 55.09 33.04 15.93
CA GLU A 175 55.96 31.96 15.45
C GLU A 175 55.42 31.14 14.26
N ALA A 176 54.50 31.69 13.45
CA ALA A 176 53.95 31.00 12.28
C ALA A 176 53.69 31.92 11.08
N VAL A 177 53.80 31.35 9.88
CA VAL A 177 53.42 31.97 8.60
C VAL A 177 52.52 31.02 7.83
N ILE A 178 51.49 31.56 7.18
CA ILE A 178 50.51 30.77 6.43
C ILE A 178 50.79 30.93 4.93
N LEU A 179 51.07 29.82 4.26
CA LEU A 179 51.15 29.75 2.81
C LEU A 179 49.76 29.51 2.23
N SER A 180 49.31 30.39 1.34
CA SER A 180 48.02 30.32 0.66
C SER A 180 48.23 30.23 -0.86
N GLY A 181 47.59 29.26 -1.51
CA GLY A 181 47.66 29.17 -2.97
C GLY A 181 46.82 28.01 -3.47
N PHE A 182 46.45 28.00 -4.75
CA PHE A 182 45.56 26.95 -5.30
C PHE A 182 46.32 25.70 -5.80
N ASP A 183 47.63 25.82 -6.05
CA ASP A 183 48.46 24.72 -6.56
C ASP A 183 49.22 24.03 -5.39
N PRO A 184 48.89 22.76 -5.06
CA PRO A 184 49.53 22.05 -3.94
C PRO A 184 51.02 21.79 -4.17
N ILE A 185 51.47 21.65 -5.43
CA ILE A 185 52.88 21.41 -5.75
C ILE A 185 53.69 22.67 -5.47
N ARG A 186 53.21 23.83 -5.94
CA ARG A 186 53.88 25.11 -5.68
C ARG A 186 53.93 25.43 -4.19
N ARG A 187 52.87 25.11 -3.45
CA ARG A 187 52.83 25.34 -1.99
C ARG A 187 53.84 24.47 -1.24
N GLU A 188 53.99 23.20 -1.63
CA GLU A 188 54.99 22.32 -1.03
C GLU A 188 56.42 22.77 -1.36
N VAL A 189 56.66 23.23 -2.60
CA VAL A 189 57.94 23.83 -2.99
C VAL A 189 58.23 25.10 -2.17
N ALA A 190 57.22 25.96 -1.97
CA ALA A 190 57.35 27.15 -1.14
C ALA A 190 57.64 26.82 0.33
N ARG A 191 56.98 25.80 0.89
CA ARG A 191 57.25 25.29 2.26
C ARG A 191 58.69 24.83 2.41
N ILE A 192 59.15 23.94 1.52
CA ILE A 192 60.52 23.41 1.56
C ILE A 192 61.56 24.52 1.38
N ALA A 193 61.27 25.50 0.51
CA ALA A 193 62.13 26.67 0.32
C ALA A 193 62.22 27.51 1.61
N LEU A 194 61.09 27.76 2.28
CA LEU A 194 61.06 28.51 3.53
C LEU A 194 61.83 27.78 4.64
N GLU A 195 61.60 26.47 4.82
CA GLU A 195 62.31 25.66 5.81
C GLU A 195 63.82 25.65 5.59
N LYS A 196 64.26 25.51 4.33
CA LYS A 196 65.69 25.57 4.00
C LYS A 196 66.31 26.95 4.26
N LEU A 197 65.59 28.03 3.96
CA LEU A 197 66.06 29.39 4.23
C LEU A 197 66.16 29.69 5.73
N ILE A 198 65.25 29.13 6.54
CA ILE A 198 65.29 29.22 8.00
C ILE A 198 66.54 28.51 8.55
N VAL A 199 66.84 27.31 8.05
CA VAL A 199 67.98 26.50 8.50
C VAL A 199 69.34 27.07 8.03
N ASP A 200 69.42 27.57 6.80
CA ASP A 200 70.66 28.12 6.21
C ASP A 200 70.97 29.55 6.73
N GLY A 201 70.03 30.20 7.43
CA GLY A 201 70.25 31.51 8.07
C GLY A 201 70.50 32.67 7.08
N ARG A 202 70.25 32.47 5.78
CA ARG A 202 70.50 33.44 4.69
C ARG A 202 69.43 34.52 4.52
N ILE A 203 68.51 34.63 5.46
CA ILE A 203 67.50 35.69 5.45
C ILE A 203 68.09 36.90 6.20
N HIS A 204 68.36 37.98 5.48
CA HIS A 204 68.90 39.25 5.99
C HIS A 204 67.93 40.41 5.73
#